data_AF-A0A851TRH0-F1
#
_entry.id   AF-A0A851TRH0-F1
#
_cell.length_a   1.000
_cell.length_b   1.000
_cell.length_c   1.000
_cell.angle_alpha   90.00
_cell.angle_beta   90.00
_cell.angle_gamma   90.00
#
_symmetry.space_group_name_H-M   'P 1'
#
loop_
_entity.id
_entity.type
_entity.pdbx_description
1 polymer ?
#
loop_
_entity_poly.entity_id
_entity_poly.type
_entity_poly.pdbx_seq_one_letter_code
_entity_poly.pdbx_strand_id
1 'polypeptide(L)'
;MPASVITPPGLAVHDGVRDACDRVIQLLLLNLQKLVYNRGAPSLAEAPPRAVPFLDELKGHVRELCVETLRLERKRFLWQHQLLALLAVYSAPTCATDALFYLLTLARTQDELALATQLYAVLSSCSTDLLPATVRKCVCHIHAGALPEPHVAQLFRNLALLV
;
A
#
# COMPACT_ATOMS: atom_id res chain seq x y z
N MET A 1 30.27 -38.00 15.02
CA MET A 1 29.57 -37.10 14.09
C MET A 1 28.07 -37.26 14.30
N PRO A 2 27.32 -36.27 14.81
CA PRO A 2 25.88 -36.40 14.93
C PRO A 2 25.13 -35.68 13.80
N ALA A 3 24.24 -36.47 13.19
CA ALA A 3 22.90 -36.14 12.69
C ALA A 3 22.71 -34.89 11.83
N SER A 4 22.64 -35.14 10.52
CA SER A 4 21.88 -34.34 9.56
C SER A 4 20.43 -34.17 10.06
N VAL A 5 20.10 -32.95 10.49
CA VAL A 5 18.73 -32.52 10.75
C VAL A 5 18.04 -32.34 9.41
N ILE A 6 17.39 -33.40 8.93
CA ILE A 6 16.42 -33.33 7.84
C ILE A 6 15.19 -32.66 8.42
N THR A 7 14.98 -31.38 8.08
CA THR A 7 13.72 -30.70 8.33
C THR A 7 12.63 -31.38 7.49
N PRO A 8 11.58 -31.97 8.10
CA PRO A 8 10.47 -32.51 7.34
C PRO A 8 9.70 -31.37 6.64
N PRO A 9 9.20 -31.58 5.41
CA PRO A 9 8.41 -30.60 4.70
C PRO A 9 7.04 -30.49 5.40
N GLY A 10 6.80 -29.38 6.10
CA GLY A 10 5.53 -29.18 6.82
C GLY A 10 5.60 -28.41 8.14
N LEU A 11 6.74 -27.82 8.50
CA LEU A 11 6.82 -26.92 9.66
C LEU A 11 6.06 -25.62 9.36
N ALA A 12 4.75 -25.65 9.60
CA ALA A 12 3.98 -24.44 9.85
C ALA A 12 4.76 -23.62 10.89
N VAL A 13 5.18 -22.40 10.51
CA VAL A 13 5.84 -21.47 11.43
C VAL A 13 5.00 -21.39 12.70
N HIS A 14 5.63 -21.68 13.84
CA HIS A 14 4.97 -21.69 15.14
C HIS A 14 4.25 -20.36 15.37
N ASP A 15 3.01 -20.37 15.88
CA ASP A 15 2.20 -19.16 15.99
C ASP A 15 2.91 -18.07 16.81
N GLY A 16 3.65 -18.45 17.87
CA GLY A 16 4.47 -17.51 18.63
C GLY A 16 5.57 -16.81 17.83
N VAL A 17 6.14 -17.44 16.81
CA VAL A 17 7.10 -16.79 15.90
C VAL A 17 6.38 -15.78 15.00
N ARG A 18 5.20 -16.14 14.49
CA ARG A 18 4.39 -15.23 13.66
C ARG A 18 3.97 -14.00 14.45
N ASP A 19 3.49 -14.18 15.68
CA ASP A 19 3.10 -13.08 16.56
C ASP A 19 4.28 -12.16 16.91
N ALA A 20 5.47 -12.74 17.12
CA ALA A 20 6.68 -11.95 17.32
C ALA A 20 7.04 -11.14 16.06
N CYS A 21 6.97 -11.76 14.88
CA CYS A 21 7.18 -11.07 13.60
C CYS A 21 6.15 -9.95 13.40
N ASP A 22 4.87 -10.19 13.68
CA ASP A 22 3.80 -9.18 13.57
C ASP A 22 4.10 -7.97 14.47
N ARG A 23 4.55 -8.20 15.72
CA ARG A 23 4.96 -7.11 16.63
C ARG A 23 6.17 -6.34 16.11
N VAL A 24 7.17 -7.03 15.58
CA VAL A 24 8.34 -6.39 14.98
C VAL A 24 7.92 -5.52 13.79
N ILE A 25 7.06 -6.01 12.91
CA ILE A 25 6.52 -5.25 11.78
C ILE A 25 5.75 -4.02 12.27
N GLN A 26 4.90 -4.16 13.30
CA GLN A 26 4.18 -3.03 13.89
C GLN A 26 5.13 -1.94 14.42
N LEU A 27 6.21 -2.32 15.11
CA LEU A 27 7.21 -1.37 15.61
C LEU A 27 7.96 -0.68 14.46
N LEU A 28 8.29 -1.42 13.39
CA LEU A 28 8.91 -0.86 12.20
C LEU A 28 7.99 0.14 11.49
N LEU A 29 6.70 -0.19 11.33
CA LEU A 29 5.71 0.70 10.73
C LEU A 29 5.47 1.95 11.58
N LEU A 30 5.44 1.82 12.91
CA LEU A 30 5.34 2.96 13.81
C LEU A 30 6.56 3.87 13.68
N ASN A 31 7.76 3.30 13.54
CA ASN A 31 8.97 4.09 13.31
C ASN A 31 8.92 4.80 11.94
N LEU A 32 8.51 4.11 10.88
CA LEU A 32 8.33 4.71 9.56
C LEU A 32 7.29 5.84 9.60
N GLN A 33 6.18 5.66 10.31
CA GLN A 33 5.19 6.71 10.51
C GLN A 33 5.81 7.96 11.12
N LYS A 34 6.60 7.82 12.20
CA LYS A 34 7.33 8.96 12.79
C LYS A 34 8.25 9.64 11.78
N LEU A 35 8.98 8.86 10.98
CA LEU A 35 9.88 9.40 9.96
C LEU A 35 9.13 10.16 8.85
N VAL A 36 7.99 9.65 8.39
CA VAL A 36 7.20 10.25 7.31
C VAL A 36 6.48 11.51 7.78
N TYR A 37 5.81 11.47 8.94
CA TYR A 37 5.02 12.61 9.42
C TYR A 37 5.86 13.71 10.10
N ASN A 38 7.00 13.37 10.72
CA ASN A 38 7.90 14.39 11.30
C ASN A 38 8.85 15.01 10.26
N ARG A 39 8.76 14.59 8.99
CA ARG A 39 9.60 15.10 7.89
C ARG A 39 9.41 16.60 7.62
N GLY A 40 8.26 17.16 8.02
CA GLY A 40 7.90 18.56 7.87
C GLY A 40 7.84 19.38 9.16
N ALA A 41 8.29 18.85 10.30
CA ALA A 41 8.41 19.66 11.51
C ALA A 41 9.51 20.72 11.26
N PRO A 42 9.23 22.02 11.46
CA PRO A 42 10.20 23.07 11.19
C PRO A 42 11.30 22.97 12.24
N SER A 43 12.41 22.30 11.93
CA SER A 43 13.66 22.78 12.48
C SER A 43 13.89 24.17 11.90
N LEU A 44 14.36 25.11 12.71
CA LEU A 44 14.69 26.51 12.34
C LEU A 44 15.77 26.66 11.22
N ALA A 45 16.04 25.59 10.48
CA ALA A 45 16.94 25.52 9.34
C ALA A 45 16.21 24.77 8.21
N GLU A 46 16.22 25.36 7.01
CA GLU A 46 15.69 24.87 5.73
C GLU A 46 16.33 23.54 5.26
N ALA A 47 16.38 22.51 6.11
CA ALA A 47 16.94 21.23 5.73
C ALA A 47 15.94 20.49 4.82
N PRO A 48 16.40 19.95 3.67
CA PRO A 48 15.54 19.17 2.80
C PRO A 48 14.98 17.96 3.56
N PRO A 49 13.74 17.56 3.25
CA PRO A 49 13.02 16.55 4.02
C PRO A 49 13.79 15.22 3.95
N ARG A 50 14.17 14.66 5.11
CA ARG A 50 15.09 13.50 5.22
C ARG A 50 14.63 12.33 4.35
N ALA A 51 15.52 11.78 3.51
CA ALA A 51 15.23 10.62 2.68
C ALA A 51 15.07 9.35 3.55
N VAL A 52 14.16 8.48 3.14
CA VAL A 52 13.94 7.16 3.75
C VAL A 52 14.21 6.12 2.67
N PRO A 53 15.46 5.60 2.57
CA PRO A 53 15.88 4.74 1.45
C PRO A 53 14.97 3.53 1.21
N PHE A 54 14.47 2.93 2.29
CA PHE A 54 13.50 1.83 2.21
C PHE A 54 12.24 2.22 1.44
N LEU A 55 11.68 3.41 1.69
CA LEU A 55 10.50 3.87 0.97
C LEU A 55 10.85 4.30 -0.45
N ASP A 56 12.04 4.86 -0.69
CA ASP A 56 12.51 5.21 -2.04
C ASP A 56 12.57 3.99 -2.96
N GLU A 57 13.13 2.87 -2.50
CA GLU A 57 13.15 1.60 -3.24
C GLU A 57 11.75 0.98 -3.42
N LEU A 58 10.89 1.14 -2.42
CA LEU A 58 9.53 0.57 -2.45
C LEU A 58 8.60 1.28 -3.45
N LYS A 59 8.87 2.55 -3.82
CA LYS A 59 8.05 3.31 -4.80
C LYS A 59 7.92 2.60 -6.15
N GLY A 60 8.94 1.87 -6.58
CA GLY A 60 8.91 1.10 -7.84
C GLY A 60 7.98 -0.12 -7.80
N HIS A 61 7.52 -0.51 -6.62
CA HIS A 61 6.83 -1.77 -6.35
C HIS A 61 5.39 -1.57 -5.82
N VAL A 62 4.81 -0.38 -6.05
CA VAL A 62 3.47 -0.03 -5.53
C VAL A 62 2.40 -0.97 -6.06
N ARG A 63 2.50 -1.38 -7.33
CA ARG A 63 1.53 -2.29 -7.94
C ARG A 63 1.56 -3.66 -7.26
N GLU A 64 2.75 -4.22 -7.06
CA GLU A 64 2.96 -5.50 -6.39
C GLU A 64 2.45 -5.43 -4.95
N LEU A 65 2.74 -4.34 -4.24
CA LEU A 65 2.25 -4.12 -2.88
C LEU A 65 0.72 -4.07 -2.84
N CYS A 66 0.06 -3.39 -3.78
CA CYS A 66 -1.40 -3.40 -3.91
C CYS A 66 -1.94 -4.82 -4.14
N VAL A 67 -1.35 -5.58 -5.08
CA VAL A 67 -1.76 -6.97 -5.37
C VAL A 67 -1.64 -7.85 -4.13
N GLU A 68 -0.53 -7.78 -3.40
CA GLU A 68 -0.34 -8.57 -2.19
C GLU A 68 -1.31 -8.15 -1.08
N THR A 69 -1.59 -6.85 -0.93
CA THR A 69 -2.55 -6.32 0.04
C THR A 69 -3.96 -6.86 -0.24
N LEU A 70 -4.36 -6.94 -1.52
CA LEU A 70 -5.66 -7.45 -1.94
C LEU A 70 -5.84 -8.97 -1.74
N ARG A 71 -4.79 -9.73 -1.40
CA ARG A 71 -4.95 -11.16 -1.06
C ARG A 71 -5.63 -11.40 0.28
N LEU A 72 -5.73 -10.38 1.13
CA LEU A 72 -6.38 -10.45 2.44
C LEU A 72 -5.87 -11.62 3.32
N GLU A 73 -4.57 -11.92 3.22
CA GLU A 73 -3.94 -13.04 3.95
C GLU A 73 -3.82 -12.75 5.46
N ARG A 74 -4.75 -13.26 6.27
CA ARG A 74 -4.74 -13.13 7.75
C ARG A 74 -4.55 -11.66 8.19
N LYS A 75 -3.50 -11.33 8.96
CA LYS A 75 -3.16 -9.97 9.39
C LYS A 75 -2.17 -9.27 8.44
N ARG A 76 -1.71 -9.97 7.40
CA ARG A 76 -0.66 -9.48 6.50
C ARG A 76 -1.09 -8.23 5.75
N PHE A 77 -2.31 -8.26 5.23
CA PHE A 77 -2.86 -7.14 4.48
C PHE A 77 -2.96 -5.87 5.33
N LEU A 78 -3.18 -5.97 6.65
CA LEU A 78 -3.29 -4.81 7.53
C LEU A 78 -2.01 -3.98 7.55
N TRP A 79 -0.87 -4.66 7.75
CA TRP A 79 0.42 -3.98 7.79
C TRP A 79 0.90 -3.56 6.40
N GLN A 80 0.55 -4.31 5.35
CA GLN A 80 0.82 -3.90 3.96
C GLN A 80 0.02 -2.67 3.56
N HIS A 81 -1.24 -2.60 3.98
CA HIS A 81 -2.10 -1.45 3.75
C HIS A 81 -1.59 -0.21 4.49
N GLN A 82 -1.16 -0.35 5.74
CA GLN A 82 -0.52 0.74 6.49
C GLN A 82 0.79 1.19 5.81
N LEU A 83 1.61 0.25 5.34
CA LEU A 83 2.83 0.56 4.59
C LEU A 83 2.53 1.33 3.30
N LEU A 84 1.50 0.91 2.56
CA LEU A 84 1.03 1.57 1.33
C LEU A 84 0.59 3.02 1.62
N ALA A 85 -0.14 3.26 2.71
CA ALA A 85 -0.52 4.60 3.14
C ALA A 85 0.70 5.48 3.47
N LEU A 86 1.67 4.95 4.23
CA LEU A 86 2.92 5.66 4.55
C LEU A 86 3.73 6.00 3.29
N LEU A 87 3.82 5.06 2.35
CA LEU A 87 4.51 5.25 1.08
C LEU A 87 3.82 6.32 0.22
N ALA A 88 2.48 6.30 0.18
CA ALA A 88 1.67 7.27 -0.54
C ALA A 88 1.85 8.69 0.02
N VAL A 89 1.88 8.86 1.35
CA VAL A 89 2.16 10.16 1.99
C VAL A 89 3.60 10.61 1.71
N TYR A 90 4.57 9.71 1.85
CA TYR A 90 6.00 10.01 1.64
C TYR A 90 6.31 10.46 0.21
N SER A 91 5.60 9.90 -0.77
CA SER A 91 5.87 10.05 -2.21
C SER A 91 4.74 10.77 -2.93
N ALA A 92 3.93 11.54 -2.19
CA ALA A 92 2.83 12.31 -2.75
C ALA A 92 3.35 13.35 -3.76
N PRO A 93 2.57 13.66 -4.81
CA PRO A 93 1.20 13.20 -5.07
C PRO A 93 1.09 11.91 -5.91
N THR A 94 2.15 11.51 -6.61
CA THR A 94 2.07 10.44 -7.63
C THR A 94 1.71 9.09 -7.00
N CYS A 95 2.44 8.65 -5.98
CA CYS A 95 2.23 7.34 -5.38
C CYS A 95 0.82 7.16 -4.76
N ALA A 96 0.23 8.23 -4.24
CA ALA A 96 -1.13 8.23 -3.71
C ALA A 96 -2.15 7.90 -4.80
N THR A 97 -2.03 8.55 -5.97
CA THR A 97 -2.89 8.29 -7.13
C THR A 97 -2.67 6.90 -7.72
N ASP A 98 -1.43 6.42 -7.74
CA ASP A 98 -1.07 5.08 -8.23
C ASP A 98 -1.67 3.99 -7.36
N ALA A 99 -1.54 4.12 -6.04
CA ALA A 99 -2.09 3.17 -5.08
C ALA A 99 -3.61 3.06 -5.20
N LEU A 100 -4.33 4.20 -5.21
CA LEU A 100 -5.79 4.19 -5.39
C LEU A 100 -6.18 3.61 -6.76
N PHE A 101 -5.50 4.00 -7.83
CA PHE A 101 -5.73 3.45 -9.15
C PHE A 101 -5.61 1.92 -9.18
N TYR A 102 -4.53 1.36 -8.62
CA TYR A 102 -4.33 -0.08 -8.60
C TYR A 102 -5.36 -0.81 -7.73
N LEU A 103 -5.69 -0.29 -6.53
CA LEU A 103 -6.72 -0.90 -5.67
C LEU A 103 -8.09 -0.90 -6.37
N LEU A 104 -8.50 0.23 -6.96
CA LEU A 104 -9.77 0.33 -7.69
C LEU A 104 -9.82 -0.55 -8.93
N THR A 105 -8.70 -0.76 -9.61
CA THR A 105 -8.64 -1.57 -10.83
C THR A 105 -8.63 -3.06 -10.53
N LEU A 106 -8.03 -3.47 -9.41
CA LEU A 106 -7.71 -4.87 -9.11
C LEU A 106 -8.64 -5.51 -8.06
N ALA A 107 -9.33 -4.71 -7.23
CA ALA A 107 -10.26 -5.22 -6.23
C ALA A 107 -11.41 -6.01 -6.88
N ARG A 108 -11.67 -7.22 -6.42
CA ARG A 108 -12.72 -8.14 -6.92
C ARG A 108 -13.89 -8.30 -5.96
N THR A 109 -13.64 -8.07 -4.66
CA THR A 109 -14.62 -8.22 -3.58
C THR A 109 -14.90 -6.88 -2.90
N GLN A 110 -15.98 -6.80 -2.11
CA GLN A 110 -16.30 -5.59 -1.35
C GLN A 110 -15.27 -5.32 -0.24
N ASP A 111 -14.73 -6.36 0.38
CA ASP A 111 -13.68 -6.24 1.40
C ASP A 111 -12.39 -5.66 0.80
N GLU A 112 -12.01 -6.11 -0.39
CA GLU A 112 -10.91 -5.55 -1.16
C GLU A 112 -11.15 -4.08 -1.54
N LEU A 113 -12.37 -3.76 -1.98
CA LEU A 113 -12.75 -2.38 -2.34
C LEU A 113 -12.77 -1.46 -1.12
N ALA A 114 -13.11 -1.97 0.06
CA ALA A 114 -13.06 -1.22 1.31
C ALA A 114 -11.64 -0.76 1.66
N LEU A 115 -10.60 -1.47 1.21
CA LEU A 115 -9.22 -0.98 1.36
C LEU A 115 -8.99 0.31 0.57
N ALA A 116 -9.58 0.46 -0.62
CA ALA A 116 -9.45 1.70 -1.40
C ALA A 116 -10.10 2.89 -0.68
N THR A 117 -11.27 2.69 -0.07
CA THR A 117 -11.97 3.75 0.67
C THR A 117 -11.25 4.10 1.98
N GLN A 118 -10.70 3.12 2.69
CA GLN A 118 -9.87 3.34 3.87
C GLN A 118 -8.60 4.11 3.53
N LEU A 119 -7.91 3.74 2.45
CA LEU A 119 -6.72 4.46 1.98
C LEU A 119 -7.07 5.91 1.63
N TYR A 120 -8.16 6.12 0.89
CA TYR A 120 -8.62 7.46 0.55
C TYR A 120 -8.89 8.31 1.81
N ALA A 121 -9.58 7.76 2.81
CA ALA A 121 -9.90 8.49 4.04
C ALA A 121 -8.65 8.95 4.81
N VAL A 122 -7.57 8.15 4.78
CA VAL A 122 -6.29 8.55 5.37
C VAL A 122 -5.64 9.66 4.53
N LEU A 123 -5.57 9.48 3.22
CA LEU A 123 -4.82 10.37 2.32
C LEU A 123 -5.53 11.71 2.04
N SER A 124 -6.86 11.75 2.07
CA SER A 124 -7.65 12.96 1.82
C SER A 124 -7.37 14.09 2.82
N SER A 125 -6.90 13.72 4.02
CA SER A 125 -6.47 14.70 5.03
C SER A 125 -5.17 15.41 4.68
N CYS A 126 -4.33 14.81 3.83
CA CYS A 126 -3.01 15.31 3.43
C CYS A 126 -2.92 15.68 1.95
N SER A 127 -4.00 15.54 1.17
CA SER A 127 -4.01 15.78 -0.28
C SER A 127 -5.38 16.25 -0.75
N THR A 128 -5.45 17.48 -1.27
CA THR A 128 -6.71 18.15 -1.66
C THR A 128 -7.30 17.65 -2.98
N ASP A 129 -6.46 17.26 -3.94
CA ASP A 129 -6.89 16.90 -5.31
C ASP A 129 -6.79 15.39 -5.61
N LEU A 130 -6.79 14.56 -4.57
CA LEU A 130 -6.53 13.13 -4.71
C LEU A 130 -7.55 12.41 -5.61
N LEU A 131 -8.85 12.66 -5.41
CA LEU A 131 -9.90 12.05 -6.25
C LEU A 131 -9.84 12.54 -7.71
N PRO A 132 -9.85 13.85 -8.01
CA PRO A 132 -9.71 14.33 -9.39
C PRO A 132 -8.46 13.79 -10.09
N ALA A 133 -7.32 13.73 -9.40
CA ALA A 133 -6.08 13.20 -9.96
C ALA A 133 -6.17 11.68 -10.22
N THR A 134 -6.78 10.92 -9.32
CA THR A 134 -7.00 9.48 -9.49
C THR A 134 -7.94 9.19 -10.66
N VAL A 135 -9.05 9.93 -10.77
CA VAL A 135 -10.01 9.81 -11.89
C VAL A 135 -9.33 10.14 -13.21
N ARG A 136 -8.55 11.23 -13.26
CA ARG A 136 -7.75 11.57 -14.45
C ARG A 136 -6.83 10.43 -14.84
N LYS A 137 -6.11 9.84 -13.87
CA LYS A 137 -5.23 8.70 -14.11
C LYS A 137 -5.99 7.50 -14.67
N CYS A 138 -7.13 7.13 -14.06
CA CYS A 138 -8.02 6.07 -14.57
C CYS A 138 -8.38 6.30 -16.04
N VAL A 139 -8.88 7.50 -16.36
CA VAL A 139 -9.31 7.88 -17.72
C VAL A 139 -8.15 7.85 -18.72
N CYS A 140 -6.98 8.39 -18.35
CA CYS A 140 -5.78 8.33 -19.18
C CYS A 140 -5.35 6.89 -19.48
N HIS A 141 -5.37 5.99 -18.49
CA HIS A 141 -5.02 4.58 -18.68
C HIS A 141 -6.02 3.83 -19.56
N ILE A 142 -7.32 4.14 -19.44
CA ILE A 142 -8.36 3.58 -20.31
C ILE A 142 -8.12 4.03 -21.76
N HIS A 143 -7.94 5.33 -22.01
CA HIS A 143 -7.76 5.86 -23.37
C HIS A 143 -6.44 5.44 -24.00
N ALA A 144 -5.38 5.27 -23.22
CA ALA A 144 -4.10 4.79 -23.71
C ALA A 144 -4.10 3.30 -24.07
N GLY A 145 -5.20 2.55 -23.81
CA GLY A 145 -5.22 1.09 -23.98
C GLY A 145 -4.24 0.37 -23.04
N ALA A 146 -3.82 1.03 -21.96
CA ALA A 146 -2.82 0.50 -21.03
C ALA A 146 -3.40 -0.53 -20.04
N LEU A 147 -4.73 -0.62 -19.97
CA LEU A 147 -5.45 -1.60 -19.16
C LEU A 147 -6.08 -2.67 -20.04
N PRO A 148 -5.90 -3.97 -19.71
CA PRO A 148 -6.70 -5.03 -20.29
C PRO A 148 -8.20 -4.80 -20.07
N GLU A 149 -9.02 -5.16 -21.06
CA GLU A 149 -10.49 -5.06 -21.01
C GLU A 149 -11.13 -5.57 -19.70
N PRO A 150 -10.76 -6.75 -19.13
CA PRO A 150 -11.34 -7.19 -17.86
C PRO A 150 -11.04 -6.23 -16.70
N HIS A 151 -9.89 -5.56 -16.70
CA HIS A 151 -9.55 -4.58 -15.68
C HIS A 151 -10.32 -3.27 -15.87
N VAL A 152 -10.61 -2.88 -17.11
CA VAL A 152 -11.47 -1.72 -17.40
C VAL A 152 -12.89 -1.97 -16.90
N ALA A 153 -13.47 -3.14 -17.19
CA ALA A 153 -14.78 -3.52 -16.69
C ALA A 153 -14.83 -3.57 -15.16
N GLN A 154 -13.80 -4.15 -14.52
CA GLN A 154 -13.69 -4.19 -13.06
C GLN A 154 -13.60 -2.79 -12.46
N LEU A 155 -12.80 -1.90 -13.06
CA LEU A 155 -12.66 -0.52 -12.62
C LEU A 155 -14.00 0.22 -12.68
N PHE A 156 -14.75 0.12 -13.79
CA PHE A 156 -16.08 0.73 -13.88
C PHE A 156 -17.06 0.18 -12.86
N ARG A 157 -17.06 -1.13 -12.64
CA ARG A 157 -17.88 -1.76 -11.60
C ARG A 157 -17.55 -1.23 -10.21
N ASN A 158 -16.26 -1.16 -9.88
CA ASN A 158 -15.81 -0.68 -8.57
C ASN A 158 -16.14 0.80 -8.37
N LEU A 159 -15.97 1.64 -9.40
CA LEU A 159 -16.39 3.05 -9.35
C LEU A 159 -17.91 3.17 -9.14
N ALA A 160 -18.72 2.37 -9.84
CA ALA A 160 -20.17 2.38 -9.70
C ALA A 160 -20.65 1.92 -8.31
N LEU A 161 -19.88 1.09 -7.60
CA LEU A 161 -20.18 0.67 -6.22
C LEU A 161 -19.80 1.73 -5.16
N LEU A 162 -18.99 2.73 -5.53
CA LEU A 162 -18.53 3.79 -4.63
C LEU A 162 -19.34 5.09 -4.76
N VAL A 163 -20.17 5.22 -5.81
CA VAL A 163 -21.10 6.34 -6.04
C VAL A 163 -22.45 6.01 -5.43
#